data_AF-A0A377M6N3-F1
#
_entry.id   AF-A0A377M6N3-F1
#
_cell.length_a   1.000
_cell.length_b   1.000
_cell.length_c   1.000
_cell.angle_alpha   90.00
_cell.angle_beta   90.00
_cell.angle_gamma   90.00
#
_symmetry.space_group_name_H-M   'P 1'
#
loop_
_entity.id
_entity.type
_entity.pdbx_description
1 polymer ?
#
loop_
_entity_poly.entity_id
_entity_poly.type
_entity_poly.pdbx_seq_one_letter_code
_entity_poly.pdbx_strand_id
1 'polypeptide(L)'
;MTLVDTPNAKTIAELVEQFALPIEKTVKTLLVKSTEGSAYPLVALLVRGDHELNEVKAEKLPQVASPLTFATEAEIRAVVNAGPGSLVR
;
A
#
# COMPACT_ATOMS: atom_id res chain seq x y z
N MET A 1 -7.86 20.26 2.45
CA MET A 1 -7.84 18.98 1.69
C MET A 1 -9.21 18.80 1.08
N THR A 2 -9.30 18.69 -0.24
CA THR A 2 -10.54 18.39 -0.95
C THR A 2 -10.60 16.89 -1.18
N LEU A 3 -11.67 16.24 -0.77
CA LEU A 3 -11.90 14.82 -1.04
C LEU A 3 -12.46 14.71 -2.45
N VAL A 4 -11.80 13.90 -3.28
CA VAL A 4 -12.25 13.60 -4.63
C VAL A 4 -12.47 12.09 -4.68
N ASP A 5 -13.68 11.68 -5.03
CA ASP A 5 -14.00 10.27 -5.17
C ASP A 5 -13.23 9.69 -6.37
N THR A 6 -12.52 8.57 -6.16
CA THR A 6 -11.74 7.84 -7.17
C THR A 6 -12.44 6.52 -7.51
N PRO A 7 -13.68 6.54 -8.07
CA PRO A 7 -14.44 5.32 -8.28
C PRO A 7 -13.70 4.42 -9.27
N ASN A 8 -13.50 3.15 -8.87
CA ASN A 8 -12.92 2.06 -9.66
C ASN A 8 -11.43 2.15 -10.02
N ALA A 9 -10.69 3.18 -9.61
CA ALA A 9 -9.22 3.19 -9.74
C ALA A 9 -8.60 2.27 -8.69
N LYS A 10 -8.13 1.09 -9.11
CA LYS A 10 -7.46 0.11 -8.25
C LYS A 10 -5.94 0.21 -8.32
N THR A 11 -5.44 0.92 -9.33
CA THR A 11 -4.01 1.13 -9.60
C THR A 11 -3.69 2.62 -9.76
N ILE A 12 -2.42 2.96 -9.56
CA ILE A 12 -1.93 4.33 -9.79
C ILE A 12 -2.04 4.73 -11.26
N ALA A 13 -1.89 3.79 -12.20
CA ALA A 13 -2.03 4.08 -13.62
C ALA A 13 -3.44 4.57 -13.96
N GLU A 14 -4.46 3.85 -13.48
CA GLU A 14 -5.87 4.24 -13.62
C GLU A 14 -6.15 5.59 -12.93
N LEU A 15 -5.57 5.83 -11.75
CA LEU A 15 -5.73 7.08 -11.01
C LEU A 15 -5.13 8.29 -11.76
N VAL A 16 -3.92 8.12 -12.31
CA VAL A 16 -3.21 9.15 -13.08
C VAL A 16 -3.96 9.47 -14.37
N GLU A 17 -4.48 8.47 -15.09
CA GLU A 17 -5.31 8.67 -16.28
C GLU A 17 -6.64 9.35 -15.95
N GLN A 18 -7.32 8.93 -14.88
CA GLN A 18 -8.64 9.42 -14.52
C GLN A 18 -8.63 10.88 -14.03
N PHE A 19 -7.57 11.30 -13.32
CA PHE A 19 -7.50 12.62 -12.70
C PHE A 19 -6.46 13.55 -13.32
N ALA A 20 -5.75 13.10 -14.37
CA ALA A 20 -4.65 13.84 -14.99
C ALA A 20 -3.62 14.38 -13.97
N LEU A 21 -3.39 13.60 -12.91
CA LEU A 21 -2.47 13.98 -11.84
C LEU A 21 -1.05 13.48 -12.16
N PRO A 22 -0.01 14.30 -11.92
CA PRO A 22 1.36 13.83 -12.03
C PRO A 22 1.57 12.62 -11.09
N ILE A 23 2.08 11.52 -11.62
CA ILE A 23 2.31 10.28 -10.86
C ILE A 23 3.21 10.50 -9.64
N GLU A 24 4.14 11.46 -9.71
CA GLU A 24 5.00 11.90 -8.60
C GLU A 24 4.24 12.50 -7.40
N LYS A 25 2.97 12.88 -7.57
CA LYS A 25 2.11 13.42 -6.51
C LYS A 25 1.17 12.37 -5.91
N THR A 26 1.29 11.11 -6.33
CA THR A 26 0.50 9.99 -5.82
C THR A 26 1.33 9.12 -4.87
N VAL A 27 0.68 8.37 -3.99
CA VAL A 27 1.31 7.46 -3.03
C VAL A 27 0.61 6.10 -3.05
N LYS A 28 1.39 5.04 -3.25
CA LYS A 28 1.01 3.63 -3.12
C LYS A 28 1.14 3.23 -1.65
N THR A 29 0.07 2.65 -1.10
CA THR A 29 0.12 2.00 0.21
C THR A 29 0.17 0.48 0.00
N LEU A 30 1.24 -0.16 0.46
CA LEU A 30 1.43 -1.60 0.38
C LEU A 30 1.37 -2.20 1.78
N LEU A 31 0.49 -3.17 2.00
CA LEU A 31 0.37 -3.86 3.28
C LEU A 31 1.18 -5.16 3.26
N VAL A 32 2.10 -5.29 4.19
CA VAL A 32 2.98 -6.46 4.37
C VAL A 32 2.84 -7.02 5.78
N LYS A 33 3.21 -8.28 5.98
CA LYS A 33 3.23 -8.90 7.31
C LYS A 33 4.29 -8.25 8.19
N SER A 34 3.95 -8.04 9.45
CA SER A 34 4.90 -7.60 10.45
C SER A 34 5.85 -8.72 10.85
N THR A 35 6.97 -8.37 11.46
CA THR A 35 7.82 -9.33 12.17
C THR A 35 7.03 -10.10 13.26
N GLU A 36 7.47 -11.32 13.57
CA GLU A 36 6.85 -12.14 14.61
C GLU A 36 6.96 -11.46 16.00
N GLY A 37 5.89 -11.53 16.79
CA GLY A 37 5.82 -10.88 18.11
C GLY A 37 5.51 -9.38 18.07
N SER A 38 5.30 -8.79 16.89
CA SER A 38 4.78 -7.42 16.75
C SER A 38 3.36 -7.31 17.34
N ALA A 39 3.07 -6.15 17.94
CA ALA A 39 1.73 -5.83 18.46
C ALA A 39 0.66 -5.72 17.36
N TYR A 40 1.09 -5.47 16.11
CA TYR A 40 0.23 -5.37 14.94
C TYR A 40 0.63 -6.41 13.92
N PRO A 41 -0.31 -7.15 13.30
CA PRO A 41 -0.02 -8.23 12.36
C PRO A 41 0.47 -7.74 10.98
N LEU A 42 0.18 -6.48 10.64
CA LEU A 42 0.47 -5.88 9.34
C LEU A 42 1.21 -4.55 9.49
N VAL A 43 2.03 -4.22 8.50
CA VAL A 43 2.74 -2.95 8.33
C VAL A 43 2.36 -2.33 7.00
N ALA A 44 2.09 -1.02 7.00
CA ALA A 44 1.83 -0.26 5.78
C ALA A 44 3.11 0.44 5.30
N LEU A 45 3.53 0.16 4.08
CA LEU A 45 4.62 0.82 3.39
C LEU A 45 4.04 1.85 2.42
N LEU A 46 4.39 3.12 2.61
CA LEU A 46 3.99 4.22 1.72
C LEU A 46 5.12 4.50 0.74
N VAL A 47 4.84 4.30 -0.54
CA VAL A 47 5.80 4.46 -1.65
C VAL A 47 5.23 5.46 -2.64
N ARG A 48 6.05 6.39 -3.15
CA ARG A 48 5.59 7.34 -4.16
C ARG A 48 5.12 6.59 -5.43
N GLY A 49 4.12 7.12 -6.12
CA GLY A 49 3.46 6.44 -7.24
C GLY A 49 4.39 6.05 -8.39
N ASP A 50 5.42 6.85 -8.64
CA ASP A 50 6.46 6.62 -9.65
C ASP A 50 7.59 5.70 -9.17
N HIS A 51 7.58 5.30 -7.90
CA HIS A 51 8.56 4.38 -7.34
C HIS A 51 8.01 2.96 -7.24
N GLU A 52 8.93 1.99 -7.33
CA GLU A 52 8.69 0.59 -7.02
C GLU A 52 9.31 0.23 -5.68
N LEU A 53 8.66 -0.68 -4.95
CA LEU A 53 9.19 -1.19 -3.70
C LEU A 53 10.37 -2.12 -3.99
N ASN A 54 11.49 -1.89 -3.31
CA ASN A 54 12.59 -2.86 -3.29
C ASN A 54 12.43 -3.76 -2.06
N GLU A 55 12.03 -5.01 -2.29
CA GLU A 55 11.72 -5.98 -1.23
C GLU A 55 12.93 -6.23 -0.32
N VAL A 56 14.12 -6.43 -0.91
CA VAL A 56 15.37 -6.67 -0.16
C VAL A 56 15.72 -5.52 0.78
N LYS A 57 15.39 -4.27 0.41
CA LYS A 57 15.57 -3.12 1.31
C LYS A 57 14.49 -3.05 2.37
N ALA A 58 13.25 -3.39 2.03
CA ALA A 58 12.13 -3.39 2.96
C ALA A 58 12.27 -4.47 4.04
N GLU A 59 12.79 -5.65 3.72
CA GLU A 59 13.10 -6.73 4.67
C GLU A 59 14.10 -6.34 5.76
N LYS A 60 14.92 -5.31 5.52
CA LYS A 60 15.86 -4.80 6.53
C LYS A 60 15.18 -3.95 7.60
N LEU A 61 13.91 -3.59 7.42
CA LEU A 61 13.15 -2.85 8.41
C LEU A 61 12.75 -3.81 9.55
N PRO A 62 13.02 -3.48 10.82
CA PRO A 62 12.74 -4.38 11.94
C PRO A 62 11.26 -4.69 12.12
N GLN A 63 10.37 -3.85 11.57
CA GLN A 63 8.93 -4.06 11.63
C GLN A 63 8.43 -5.05 10.58
N VAL A 64 9.18 -5.30 9.50
CA VAL A 64 8.74 -6.09 8.34
C VAL A 64 9.20 -7.53 8.51
N ALA A 65 8.32 -8.49 8.17
CA ALA A 65 8.69 -9.90 8.14
C ALA A 65 9.80 -10.17 7.11
N SER A 66 10.69 -11.10 7.42
CA SER A 66 11.73 -11.59 6.49
C SER A 66 11.60 -13.11 6.36
N PRO A 67 11.25 -13.65 5.17
CA PRO A 67 11.06 -12.96 3.89
C PRO A 67 9.83 -12.04 3.85
N LEU A 68 9.90 -10.97 3.07
CA LEU A 68 8.79 -10.04 2.89
C LEU A 68 7.59 -10.78 2.33
N THR A 69 6.46 -10.64 3.01
CA THR A 69 5.22 -11.28 2.62
C THR A 69 4.12 -10.23 2.58
N PHE A 70 3.47 -10.08 1.43
CA PHE A 70 2.31 -9.19 1.31
C PHE A 70 1.10 -9.74 2.08
N ALA A 71 0.28 -8.83 2.61
CA ALA A 71 -0.97 -9.18 3.23
C ALA A 71 -1.95 -9.71 2.18
N THR A 72 -2.67 -10.78 2.52
CA THR A 72 -3.78 -11.28 1.71
C THR A 72 -4.98 -10.35 1.82
N GLU A 73 -5.88 -10.39 0.83
CA GLU A 73 -7.10 -9.56 0.86
C GLU A 73 -7.95 -9.80 2.13
N ALA A 74 -8.02 -11.05 2.60
CA ALA A 74 -8.75 -11.39 3.84
C ALA A 74 -8.12 -10.71 5.07
N GLU A 75 -6.79 -10.74 5.18
CA GLU A 75 -6.05 -10.07 6.27
C GLU A 75 -6.23 -8.54 6.20
N ILE A 76 -6.18 -7.96 5.00
CA ILE A 76 -6.38 -6.51 4.80
C ILE A 76 -7.79 -6.09 5.21
N ARG A 77 -8.83 -6.83 4.77
CA ARG A 77 -10.23 -6.51 5.12
C ARG A 77 -10.47 -6.63 6.63
N ALA A 78 -9.86 -7.61 7.30
CA ALA A 78 -10.00 -7.78 8.73
C ALA A 78 -9.41 -6.61 9.55
N VAL A 79 -8.34 -5.97 9.06
CA VAL A 79 -7.64 -4.89 9.79
C VAL A 79 -8.10 -3.50 9.35
N VAL A 80 -8.35 -3.30 8.06
CA VAL A 80 -8.56 -1.98 7.45
C VAL A 80 -10.03 -1.74 7.05
N ASN A 81 -10.86 -2.80 7.06
CA ASN A 81 -12.25 -2.79 6.59
C ASN A 81 -12.41 -2.23 5.16
N ALA A 82 -11.34 -2.31 4.36
CA ALA A 82 -11.25 -1.87 2.97
C ALA A 82 -10.44 -2.90 2.17
N GLY A 83 -10.62 -2.93 0.84
CA GLY A 83 -9.84 -3.79 -0.04
C GLY A 83 -8.48 -3.17 -0.42
N PRO A 84 -7.50 -3.96 -0.87
CA PRO A 84 -6.17 -3.46 -1.28
C PRO A 84 -6.23 -2.36 -2.35
N GLY A 85 -7.16 -2.45 -3.30
CA GLY A 85 -7.35 -1.44 -4.35
C GLY A 85 -7.97 -0.12 -3.88
N SER A 86 -8.37 0.02 -2.62
CA SER A 86 -8.91 1.27 -2.05
C SER A 86 -7.87 2.08 -1.27
N LEU A 87 -6.62 1.63 -1.23
CA LEU A 87 -5.52 2.24 -0.46
C LEU A 87 -4.56 3.07 -1.34
N VAL A 88 -4.95 3.33 -2.59
CA VAL A 88 -4.25 4.23 -3.52
C VAL A 88 -4.80 5.65 -3.35
N ARG A 89 -3.92 6.64 -3.19
CA ARG A 89 -4.27 8.06 -3.08
C ARG A 89 -3.28 8.95 -3.83
#